data_AF-A0AAU5LH84-F1
#
_entry.id   AF-A0AAU5LH84-F1
#
_cell.length_a   1.000
_cell.length_b   1.000
_cell.length_c   1.000
_cell.angle_alpha   90.00
_cell.angle_beta   90.00
_cell.angle_gamma   90.00
#
_symmetry.space_group_name_H-M   'P 1'
#
loop_
_entity.id
_entity.type
_entity.pdbx_description
1 polymer ?
#
loop_
_entity_poly.entity_id
_entity_poly.type
_entity_poly.pdbx_seq_one_letter_code
_entity_poly.pdbx_strand_id
1 'polypeptide(L)'
;MANYSISATQLSEGEIVLIRGKLGFSRLTRLIDGAQLEASDARKVQSGGIAVGKPHTTALITQAELICKDPANPTVEERYVAERRFASAKHPDTGANYSIDSKGSLPGIAIPGDDGKVVQDDSGRELAQGLDVTLVLRVYKPKGYSNRGLSLDQVIVNEPVRYYVGNTNAAELAARGIVFAAPPQSVQAAAAPGAEQHGAVATAVDDGTGTVIDENGFALPGPSAHQPQQAAPATAAAPNSAPASQATAPAAQQEETLEAKLARLEAENSALKDAGSAIGTPFALTAPASPWSDDSPAGETAGITYQG
;
A
#
# COMPACT_ATOMS: atom_id res chain seq x y z
N MET A 1 -20.50 -10.12 21.85
CA MET A 1 -20.91 -8.81 21.27
C MET A 1 -20.30 -7.73 22.13
N ALA A 2 -19.72 -6.69 21.53
CA ALA A 2 -19.28 -5.52 22.29
C ALA A 2 -20.52 -4.82 22.87
N ASN A 3 -20.57 -4.67 24.19
CA ASN A 3 -21.64 -3.94 24.86
C ASN A 3 -21.32 -2.45 24.80
N TYR A 4 -21.97 -1.74 23.89
CA TYR A 4 -21.90 -0.27 23.82
C TYR A 4 -22.83 0.33 24.87
N SER A 5 -22.33 1.27 25.67
CA SER A 5 -23.12 1.94 26.70
C SER A 5 -23.92 3.12 26.15
N ILE A 6 -23.46 3.70 25.03
CA ILE A 6 -24.09 4.86 24.40
C ILE A 6 -24.87 4.44 23.15
N SER A 7 -26.17 4.72 23.17
CA SER A 7 -27.05 4.51 22.03
C SER A 7 -26.86 5.58 20.96
N ALA A 8 -26.98 5.18 19.69
CA ALA A 8 -26.96 6.09 18.55
C ALA A 8 -28.11 7.12 18.57
N THR A 9 -29.14 6.93 19.40
CA THR A 9 -30.25 7.89 19.58
C THR A 9 -29.90 9.06 20.49
N GLN A 10 -28.83 8.95 21.28
CA GLN A 10 -28.41 9.97 22.25
C GLN A 10 -27.49 11.03 21.62
N LEU A 11 -27.04 10.81 20.39
CA LEU A 11 -26.12 11.73 19.71
C LEU A 11 -26.83 13.00 19.24
N SER A 12 -26.12 14.11 19.37
CA SER A 12 -26.54 15.44 18.96
C SER A 12 -26.12 15.72 17.52
N GLU A 13 -27.07 16.12 16.69
CA GLU A 13 -26.85 16.36 15.26
C GLU A 13 -25.91 17.57 15.04
N GLY A 14 -24.99 17.45 14.08
CA GLY A 14 -24.04 18.51 13.74
C GLY A 14 -22.77 18.53 14.59
N GLU A 15 -22.72 17.80 15.71
CA GLU A 15 -21.52 17.68 16.53
C GLU A 15 -20.38 17.02 15.76
N ILE A 16 -19.16 17.46 16.07
CA ILE A 16 -17.92 16.98 15.46
C ILE A 16 -17.14 16.16 16.48
N VAL A 17 -16.65 15.00 16.04
CA VAL A 17 -15.76 14.14 16.80
C VAL A 17 -14.48 13.94 16.01
N LEU A 18 -13.33 14.08 16.69
CA LEU A 18 -12.02 13.94 16.08
C LEU A 18 -11.35 12.66 16.58
N ILE A 19 -10.87 11.83 15.66
CA ILE A 19 -10.12 10.62 15.99
C ILE A 19 -8.84 10.54 15.14
N ARG A 20 -7.70 10.43 15.81
CA ARG A 20 -6.36 10.42 15.19
C ARG A 20 -5.79 9.01 15.19
N GLY A 21 -5.00 8.69 14.17
CA GLY A 21 -4.29 7.43 14.09
C GLY A 21 -3.46 7.32 12.83
N LYS A 22 -2.89 6.14 12.60
CA LYS A 22 -2.15 5.83 11.38
C LYS A 22 -3.10 5.27 10.31
N LEU A 23 -3.09 5.84 9.12
CA LEU A 23 -3.96 5.40 8.03
C LEU A 23 -3.60 3.98 7.58
N GLY A 24 -4.47 3.00 7.84
CA GLY A 24 -4.26 1.60 7.46
C GLY A 24 -4.79 1.29 6.06
N PHE A 25 -6.03 1.68 5.78
CA PHE A 25 -6.65 1.53 4.46
C PHE A 25 -7.60 2.68 4.20
N SER A 26 -7.66 3.16 2.96
CA SER A 26 -8.62 4.19 2.61
C SER A 26 -9.05 4.14 1.15
N ARG A 27 -10.27 4.63 0.94
CA ARG A 27 -10.85 5.04 -0.34
C ARG A 27 -11.57 6.35 -0.10
N LEU A 28 -10.89 7.46 -0.33
CA LEU A 28 -11.35 8.81 0.01
C LEU A 28 -11.67 9.64 -1.23
N THR A 29 -10.96 9.43 -2.34
CA THR A 29 -11.10 10.28 -3.53
C THR A 29 -12.09 9.74 -4.56
N ARG A 30 -12.64 8.54 -4.31
CA ARG A 30 -13.72 7.95 -5.10
C ARG A 30 -14.61 7.05 -4.25
N LEU A 31 -15.84 6.88 -4.70
CA LEU A 31 -16.77 5.92 -4.10
C LEU A 31 -16.39 4.49 -4.47
N ILE A 32 -16.59 3.57 -3.54
CA ILE A 32 -16.62 2.14 -3.80
C ILE A 32 -18.01 1.82 -4.34
N ASP A 33 -18.12 1.54 -5.65
CA ASP A 33 -19.38 1.27 -6.35
C ASP A 33 -19.26 0.07 -7.31
N GLY A 34 -20.37 -0.30 -7.97
CA GLY A 34 -20.45 -1.38 -8.95
C GLY A 34 -19.82 -2.69 -8.48
N ALA A 35 -18.97 -3.29 -9.33
CA ALA A 35 -18.27 -4.54 -9.03
C ALA A 35 -17.32 -4.44 -7.82
N GLN A 36 -16.80 -3.24 -7.52
CA GLN A 36 -15.95 -3.03 -6.34
C GLN A 36 -16.77 -3.08 -5.05
N LEU A 37 -18.00 -2.54 -5.08
CA LEU A 37 -18.95 -2.62 -3.96
C LEU A 37 -19.35 -4.08 -3.71
N GLU A 38 -19.70 -4.83 -4.75
CA GLU A 38 -20.06 -6.25 -4.63
C GLU A 38 -18.92 -7.07 -4.02
N ALA A 39 -17.68 -6.89 -4.50
CA ALA A 39 -16.51 -7.58 -3.95
C ALA A 39 -16.21 -7.17 -2.51
N SER A 40 -16.36 -5.88 -2.17
CA SER A 40 -16.17 -5.37 -0.81
C SER A 40 -17.22 -5.95 0.15
N ASP A 41 -18.49 -5.92 -0.23
CA ASP A 41 -19.60 -6.44 0.57
C ASP A 41 -19.50 -7.96 0.75
N ALA A 42 -19.14 -8.70 -0.30
CA ALA A 42 -18.91 -10.15 -0.21
C ALA A 42 -17.80 -10.48 0.80
N ARG A 43 -16.66 -9.76 0.73
CA ARG A 43 -15.55 -9.94 1.69
C ARG A 43 -15.98 -9.60 3.12
N LYS A 44 -16.78 -8.56 3.30
CA LYS A 44 -17.27 -8.11 4.60
C LYS A 44 -18.21 -9.14 5.22
N VAL A 45 -19.16 -9.67 4.44
CA VAL A 45 -20.07 -10.75 4.87
C VAL A 45 -19.31 -12.03 5.17
N GLN A 46 -18.34 -12.42 4.33
CA GLN A 46 -17.49 -13.60 4.56
C GLN A 46 -16.69 -13.48 5.88
N SER A 47 -16.34 -12.26 6.28
CA SER A 47 -15.66 -11.97 7.54
C SER A 47 -16.62 -11.82 8.74
N GLY A 48 -17.92 -12.13 8.57
CA GLY A 48 -18.94 -12.03 9.62
C GLY A 48 -19.48 -10.61 9.84
N GLY A 49 -19.17 -9.66 8.95
CA GLY A 49 -19.68 -8.29 8.99
C GLY A 49 -20.98 -8.11 8.21
N ILE A 50 -21.52 -6.89 8.26
CA ILE A 50 -22.73 -6.50 7.51
C ILE A 50 -22.31 -5.73 6.25
N ALA A 51 -22.86 -6.13 5.10
CA ALA A 51 -22.69 -5.42 3.82
C ALA A 51 -23.11 -3.95 3.92
N VAL A 52 -22.38 -3.05 3.27
CA VAL A 52 -22.69 -1.62 3.26
C VAL A 52 -23.83 -1.33 2.27
N GLY A 53 -23.85 -2.03 1.13
CA GLY A 53 -24.94 -2.10 0.17
C GLY A 53 -25.21 -0.82 -0.63
N LYS A 54 -24.36 0.21 -0.49
CA LYS A 54 -24.49 1.50 -1.18
C LYS A 54 -23.10 2.07 -1.50
N PRO A 55 -22.96 2.89 -2.55
CA PRO A 55 -21.72 3.62 -2.80
C PRO A 55 -21.25 4.40 -1.55
N HIS A 56 -19.99 4.22 -1.20
CA HIS A 56 -19.41 4.78 0.02
C HIS A 56 -17.91 5.01 -0.10
N THR A 57 -17.36 5.88 0.74
CA THR A 57 -15.93 5.93 1.05
C THR A 57 -15.64 5.09 2.28
N THR A 58 -14.39 4.66 2.43
CA THR A 58 -13.94 3.91 3.62
C THR A 58 -12.65 4.52 4.13
N ALA A 59 -12.54 4.67 5.45
CA ALA A 59 -11.30 4.99 6.13
C ALA A 59 -11.11 4.03 7.31
N LEU A 60 -9.93 3.44 7.38
CA LEU A 60 -9.46 2.63 8.50
C LEU A 60 -8.19 3.27 9.05
N ILE A 61 -8.20 3.62 10.33
CA ILE A 61 -7.02 4.03 11.07
C ILE A 61 -6.65 2.99 12.13
N THR A 62 -5.35 2.81 12.32
CA THR A 62 -4.75 2.03 13.40
C THR A 62 -4.22 2.96 14.48
N GLN A 63 -3.94 2.43 15.67
CA GLN A 63 -3.49 3.22 16.82
C GLN A 63 -4.42 4.42 17.09
N ALA A 64 -5.72 4.17 16.97
CA ALA A 64 -6.79 5.15 16.99
C ALA A 64 -6.98 5.74 18.39
N GLU A 65 -6.70 7.03 18.51
CA GLU A 65 -6.85 7.84 19.70
C GLU A 65 -7.90 8.93 19.49
N LEU A 66 -8.78 9.09 20.47
CA LEU A 66 -9.80 10.12 20.42
C LEU A 66 -9.19 11.45 20.85
N ILE A 67 -9.39 12.50 20.05
CA ILE A 67 -9.03 13.86 20.43
C ILE A 67 -10.26 14.49 21.10
N CYS A 68 -10.31 14.39 22.43
CA CYS A 68 -11.39 15.01 23.20
C CYS A 68 -11.21 16.53 23.27
N LYS A 69 -12.31 17.26 23.21
CA LYS A 69 -12.33 18.70 23.49
C LYS A 69 -11.96 19.01 24.94
N ASP A 70 -12.46 18.19 25.87
CA ASP A 70 -12.08 18.19 27.29
C ASP A 70 -11.84 16.74 27.74
N PRO A 71 -10.57 16.33 27.93
CA PRO A 71 -10.23 14.97 28.37
C PRO A 71 -10.83 14.59 29.74
N ALA A 72 -11.12 15.56 30.61
CA ALA A 72 -11.73 15.28 31.92
C ALA A 72 -13.24 15.01 31.81
N ASN A 73 -13.90 15.58 30.80
CA ASN A 73 -15.35 15.49 30.61
C ASN A 73 -15.70 15.21 29.13
N PRO A 74 -15.41 14.00 28.63
CA PRO A 74 -15.66 13.67 27.23
C PRO A 74 -17.16 13.70 26.91
N THR A 75 -17.52 14.21 25.74
CA THR A 75 -18.91 14.31 25.27
C THR A 75 -19.53 12.93 25.02
N VAL A 76 -20.85 12.89 24.84
CA VAL A 76 -21.57 11.64 24.54
C VAL A 76 -21.09 11.07 23.20
N GLU A 77 -20.84 11.94 22.22
CA GLU A 77 -20.38 11.63 20.88
C GLU A 77 -18.93 11.12 20.88
N GLU A 78 -18.06 11.77 21.66
CA GLU A 78 -16.69 11.36 21.92
C GLU A 78 -16.64 9.95 22.52
N ARG A 79 -17.39 9.72 23.60
CA ARG A 79 -17.50 8.40 24.22
C ARG A 79 -18.10 7.35 23.27
N TYR A 80 -19.09 7.72 22.47
CA TYR A 80 -19.71 6.84 21.47
C TYR A 80 -18.70 6.35 20.43
N VAL A 81 -17.80 7.23 19.98
CA VAL A 81 -16.70 6.88 19.08
C VAL A 81 -15.63 6.06 19.82
N ALA A 82 -15.29 6.42 21.05
CA ALA A 82 -14.30 5.70 21.86
C ALA A 82 -14.67 4.23 22.03
N GLU A 83 -15.94 3.93 22.29
CA GLU A 83 -16.48 2.57 22.46
C GLU A 83 -16.45 1.73 21.18
N ARG A 84 -16.44 2.38 20.00
CA ARG A 84 -16.45 1.71 18.68
C ARG A 84 -15.08 1.43 18.11
N ARG A 85 -14.03 1.84 18.82
CA ARG A 85 -12.67 1.38 18.52
C ARG A 85 -12.59 -0.11 18.81
N PHE A 86 -11.84 -0.84 18.00
CA PHE A 86 -11.74 -2.29 18.12
C PHE A 86 -10.29 -2.74 18.05
N ALA A 87 -9.93 -3.78 18.80
CA ALA A 87 -8.66 -4.45 18.61
C ALA A 87 -8.76 -5.45 17.46
N SER A 88 -7.77 -5.51 16.58
CA SER A 88 -7.71 -6.53 15.53
C SER A 88 -7.18 -7.84 16.11
N ALA A 89 -7.95 -8.93 15.99
CA ALA A 89 -7.48 -10.26 16.39
C ALA A 89 -6.31 -10.76 15.51
N LYS A 90 -6.24 -10.31 14.26
CA LYS A 90 -5.19 -10.70 13.29
C LYS A 90 -3.92 -9.86 13.42
N HIS A 91 -4.06 -8.62 13.88
CA HIS A 91 -2.98 -7.65 13.98
C HIS A 91 -3.06 -6.91 15.32
N PRO A 92 -2.81 -7.61 16.45
CA PRO A 92 -2.94 -7.00 17.78
C PRO A 92 -1.92 -5.86 18.01
N ASP A 93 -0.81 -5.87 17.29
CA ASP A 93 0.24 -4.85 17.25
C ASP A 93 -0.25 -3.47 16.76
N THR A 94 -1.35 -3.44 15.99
CA THR A 94 -1.96 -2.20 15.49
C THR A 94 -2.70 -1.41 16.57
N GLY A 95 -2.84 -1.96 17.77
CA GLY A 95 -3.54 -1.34 18.89
C GLY A 95 -5.05 -1.21 18.64
N ALA A 96 -5.64 -0.14 19.17
CA ALA A 96 -7.03 0.19 18.91
C ALA A 96 -7.19 0.67 17.46
N ASN A 97 -8.13 0.13 16.72
CA ASN A 97 -8.42 0.50 15.35
C ASN A 97 -9.78 1.18 15.27
N TYR A 98 -9.98 2.00 14.25
CA TYR A 98 -11.28 2.59 13.95
C TYR A 98 -11.52 2.58 12.45
N SER A 99 -12.73 2.16 12.06
CA SER A 99 -13.15 2.09 10.67
C SER A 99 -14.47 2.82 10.49
N ILE A 100 -14.59 3.59 9.42
CA ILE A 100 -15.85 4.23 9.04
C ILE A 100 -16.09 4.05 7.55
N ASP A 101 -17.35 3.72 7.23
CA ASP A 101 -17.88 3.75 5.88
C ASP A 101 -18.83 4.96 5.79
N SER A 102 -18.48 5.96 4.97
CA SER A 102 -19.28 7.17 4.82
C SER A 102 -20.07 7.14 3.52
N LYS A 103 -21.38 7.29 3.62
CA LYS A 103 -22.29 7.34 2.47
C LYS A 103 -22.56 8.79 2.12
N GLY A 104 -22.41 9.17 0.85
CA GLY A 104 -22.69 10.53 0.39
C GLY A 104 -21.51 11.14 -0.36
N SER A 105 -21.22 12.40 -0.08
CA SER A 105 -20.11 13.14 -0.68
C SER A 105 -18.75 12.60 -0.24
N LEU A 106 -17.74 12.81 -1.09
CA LEU A 106 -16.35 12.55 -0.74
C LEU A 106 -15.93 13.48 0.42
N PRO A 107 -15.15 12.98 1.38
CA PRO A 107 -14.61 13.82 2.45
C PRO A 107 -13.60 14.82 1.87
N GLY A 108 -13.51 16.00 2.49
CA GLY A 108 -12.42 16.93 2.20
C GLY A 108 -11.10 16.36 2.72
N ILE A 109 -10.01 16.50 1.95
CA ILE A 109 -8.68 16.13 2.41
C ILE A 109 -7.92 17.42 2.70
N ALA A 110 -7.42 17.57 3.92
CA ALA A 110 -6.63 18.71 4.35
C ALA A 110 -5.19 18.26 4.61
N ILE A 111 -4.23 18.89 3.95
CA ILE A 111 -2.79 18.58 4.08
C ILE A 111 -2.05 19.75 4.75
N PRO A 112 -0.90 19.52 5.39
CA PRO A 112 -0.11 20.60 5.97
C PRO A 112 0.28 21.60 4.87
N GLY A 113 -0.02 22.88 5.13
CA GLY A 113 0.46 24.01 4.35
C GLY A 113 1.49 24.81 5.14
N ASP A 114 1.71 26.05 4.71
CA ASP A 114 2.66 26.95 5.36
C ASP A 114 2.15 27.45 6.72
N ASP A 115 3.09 27.81 7.60
CA ASP A 115 2.82 28.45 8.90
C ASP A 115 1.86 27.68 9.81
N GLY A 116 1.86 26.35 9.72
CA GLY A 116 1.00 25.48 10.54
C GLY A 116 -0.48 25.52 10.15
N LYS A 117 -0.81 26.11 8.99
CA LYS A 117 -2.16 26.02 8.41
C LYS A 117 -2.30 24.72 7.63
N VAL A 118 -3.54 24.35 7.34
CA VAL A 118 -3.86 23.26 6.41
C VAL A 118 -4.45 23.82 5.13
N VAL A 119 -4.19 23.17 4.02
CA VAL A 119 -4.75 23.48 2.70
C VAL A 119 -5.51 22.28 2.16
N GLN A 120 -6.52 22.53 1.32
CA GLN A 120 -7.28 21.47 0.68
C GLN A 120 -6.40 20.76 -0.37
N ASP A 121 -6.40 19.44 -0.35
CA ASP A 121 -5.81 18.61 -1.40
C ASP A 121 -6.83 18.39 -2.52
N ASP A 122 -6.52 18.95 -3.69
CA ASP A 122 -7.32 18.78 -4.92
C ASP A 122 -6.65 17.82 -5.92
N SER A 123 -5.64 17.05 -5.48
CA SER A 123 -4.88 16.15 -6.36
C SER A 123 -5.71 14.99 -6.91
N GLY A 124 -6.82 14.63 -6.25
CA GLY A 124 -7.63 13.45 -6.55
C GLY A 124 -6.92 12.12 -6.24
N ARG A 125 -5.74 12.15 -5.62
CA ARG A 125 -4.93 10.97 -5.32
C ARG A 125 -5.28 10.40 -3.95
N GLU A 126 -5.32 9.08 -3.86
CA GLU A 126 -5.51 8.41 -2.58
C GLU A 126 -4.30 8.62 -1.68
N LEU A 127 -4.55 8.79 -0.38
CA LEU A 127 -3.51 8.92 0.64
C LEU A 127 -2.73 7.60 0.81
N ALA A 128 -1.44 7.71 1.10
CA ALA A 128 -0.60 6.54 1.37
C ALA A 128 -0.91 5.94 2.75
N GLN A 129 -0.68 4.64 2.88
CA GLN A 129 -0.73 3.96 4.17
C GLN A 129 0.37 4.48 5.13
N GLY A 130 0.10 4.36 6.42
CA GLY A 130 0.99 4.75 7.52
C GLY A 130 1.07 6.26 7.78
N LEU A 131 0.31 7.09 7.04
CA LEU A 131 0.21 8.52 7.34
C LEU A 131 -0.44 8.75 8.71
N ASP A 132 0.10 9.67 9.49
CA ASP A 132 -0.62 10.22 10.65
C ASP A 132 -1.77 11.11 10.17
N VAL A 133 -2.99 10.73 10.50
CA VAL A 133 -4.19 11.45 10.09
C VAL A 133 -5.18 11.63 11.24
N THR A 134 -5.96 12.69 11.17
CA THR A 134 -7.14 12.93 12.00
C THR A 134 -8.38 12.84 11.13
N LEU A 135 -9.28 11.92 11.48
CA LEU A 135 -10.61 11.82 10.86
C LEU A 135 -11.55 12.81 11.57
N VAL A 136 -12.19 13.68 10.79
CA VAL A 136 -13.23 14.60 11.24
C VAL A 136 -14.59 13.95 10.98
N LEU A 137 -15.24 13.51 12.05
CA LEU A 137 -16.52 12.83 11.99
C LEU A 137 -17.63 13.82 12.34
N ARG A 138 -18.70 13.87 11.54
CA ARG A 138 -19.89 14.66 11.84
C ARG A 138 -21.07 13.75 12.16
N VAL A 139 -21.78 14.07 13.23
CA VAL A 139 -23.05 13.39 13.56
C VAL A 139 -24.16 13.90 12.63
N TYR A 140 -24.89 12.98 12.03
CA TYR A 140 -26.04 13.32 11.19
C TYR A 140 -27.24 12.42 11.49
N LYS A 141 -28.45 12.91 11.19
CA LYS A 141 -29.67 12.10 11.27
C LYS A 141 -30.12 11.64 9.88
N PRO A 142 -30.04 10.33 9.57
CA PRO A 142 -30.60 9.80 8.35
C PRO A 142 -32.12 9.97 8.33
N LYS A 143 -32.66 10.37 7.18
CA LYS A 143 -34.10 10.58 6.99
C LYS A 143 -34.86 9.27 7.22
N GLY A 144 -35.88 9.31 8.08
CA GLY A 144 -36.72 8.14 8.38
C GLY A 144 -36.15 7.18 9.42
N TYR A 145 -35.05 7.53 10.10
CA TYR A 145 -34.45 6.72 11.16
C TYR A 145 -34.33 7.50 12.47
N SER A 146 -34.54 6.82 13.59
CA SER A 146 -34.36 7.39 14.93
C SER A 146 -32.88 7.46 15.33
N ASN A 147 -32.07 6.53 14.83
CA ASN A 147 -30.64 6.45 15.13
C ASN A 147 -29.88 7.49 14.31
N ARG A 148 -28.90 8.14 14.93
CA ARG A 148 -27.96 9.03 14.24
C ARG A 148 -26.80 8.20 13.70
N GLY A 149 -26.21 8.69 12.61
CA GLY A 149 -25.01 8.15 12.01
C GLY A 149 -23.83 9.09 12.20
N LEU A 150 -22.64 8.57 11.89
CA LEU A 150 -21.42 9.37 11.72
C LEU A 150 -21.08 9.38 10.24
N SER A 151 -20.77 10.55 9.70
CA SER A 151 -20.20 10.72 8.37
C SER A 151 -18.76 11.17 8.49
N LEU A 152 -17.91 10.69 7.60
CA LEU A 152 -16.57 11.24 7.44
C LEU A 152 -16.69 12.55 6.65
N ASP A 153 -16.47 13.67 7.33
CA ASP A 153 -16.56 15.01 6.74
C ASP A 153 -15.21 15.41 6.12
N GLN A 154 -14.12 15.21 6.88
CA GLN A 154 -12.77 15.54 6.43
C GLN A 154 -11.72 14.55 6.96
N VAL A 155 -10.58 14.50 6.28
CA VAL A 155 -9.36 13.83 6.72
C VAL A 155 -8.24 14.85 6.74
N ILE A 156 -7.65 15.09 7.92
CA ILE A 156 -6.53 16.00 8.11
C ILE A 156 -5.25 15.18 8.19
N VAL A 157 -4.27 15.47 7.35
CA VAL A 157 -2.95 14.85 7.39
C VAL A 157 -2.06 15.66 8.34
N ASN A 158 -1.44 14.99 9.31
CA ASN A 158 -0.66 15.61 10.38
C ASN A 158 0.86 15.56 10.12
N GLU A 159 1.29 15.01 8.99
CA GLU A 159 2.69 14.84 8.58
C GLU A 159 2.84 15.20 7.08
N PRO A 160 4.07 15.32 6.53
CA PRO A 160 4.25 15.56 5.10
C PRO A 160 3.47 14.56 4.26
N VAL A 161 2.60 15.07 3.38
CA VAL A 161 1.68 14.22 2.64
C VAL A 161 2.41 13.25 1.72
N ARG A 162 1.95 12.01 1.71
CA ARG A 162 2.37 10.96 0.79
C ARG A 162 1.12 10.35 0.17
N TYR A 163 1.19 10.07 -1.12
CA TYR A 163 0.07 9.50 -1.83
C TYR A 163 0.36 8.05 -2.17
N TYR A 164 -0.71 7.26 -2.25
CA TYR A 164 -0.64 5.92 -2.78
C TYR A 164 -0.07 5.98 -4.20
N VAL A 165 1.06 5.31 -4.38
CA VAL A 165 1.63 4.99 -5.68
C VAL A 165 1.28 3.54 -5.89
N GLY A 166 0.62 3.21 -7.00
CA GLY A 166 0.40 1.82 -7.37
C GLY A 166 1.72 1.05 -7.49
N ASN A 167 1.65 -0.26 -7.75
CA ASN A 167 2.79 -1.20 -7.75
C ASN A 167 3.97 -0.84 -8.67
N THR A 168 3.97 0.32 -9.34
CA THR A 168 5.03 0.75 -10.24
C THR A 168 5.40 2.20 -10.00
N ASN A 169 6.53 2.43 -9.32
CA ASN A 169 7.17 3.72 -9.24
C ASN A 169 7.97 3.99 -10.54
N ALA A 170 7.34 4.67 -11.50
CA ALA A 170 7.94 4.96 -12.79
C ALA A 170 9.28 5.72 -12.68
N ALA A 171 9.43 6.59 -11.68
CA ALA A 171 10.67 7.34 -11.46
C ALA A 171 11.81 6.43 -10.97
N GLU A 172 11.52 5.50 -10.07
CA GLU A 172 12.52 4.53 -9.60
C GLU A 172 12.92 3.55 -10.71
N LEU A 173 11.97 3.14 -11.55
CA LEU A 173 12.27 2.29 -12.70
C LEU A 173 13.09 3.04 -13.76
N ALA A 174 12.77 4.31 -14.04
CA ALA A 174 13.55 5.14 -14.94
C ALA A 174 14.99 5.35 -14.42
N ALA A 175 15.16 5.58 -13.10
CA ALA A 175 16.48 5.67 -12.48
C ALA A 175 17.30 4.37 -12.60
N ARG A 176 16.63 3.23 -12.78
CA ARG A 176 17.24 1.92 -13.07
C ARG A 176 17.31 1.60 -14.57
N GLY A 177 17.04 2.56 -15.45
CA GLY A 177 17.08 2.41 -16.90
C GLY A 177 15.86 1.71 -17.51
N ILE A 178 14.81 1.46 -16.73
CA ILE A 178 13.56 0.83 -17.17
C ILE A 178 12.53 1.93 -17.43
N VAL A 179 12.37 2.32 -18.69
CA VAL A 179 11.40 3.32 -19.13
C VAL A 179 10.31 2.62 -19.93
N PHE A 180 9.06 2.68 -19.46
CA PHE A 180 7.94 2.13 -20.23
C PHE A 180 7.60 3.03 -21.41
N ALA A 181 7.35 2.43 -22.58
CA ALA A 181 6.88 3.14 -23.76
C ALA A 181 5.47 3.77 -23.57
N ALA A 182 4.68 3.25 -22.63
CA ALA A 182 3.40 3.79 -22.18
C ALA A 182 3.22 3.50 -20.68
N PRO A 183 2.40 4.26 -19.93
CA PRO A 183 2.18 3.98 -18.51
C PRO A 183 1.78 2.52 -18.28
N PRO A 184 2.49 1.78 -17.40
CA PRO A 184 2.21 0.37 -17.18
C PRO A 184 0.79 0.20 -16.66
N GLN A 185 0.05 -0.72 -17.27
CA GLN A 185 -1.32 -1.05 -16.87
C GLN A 185 -1.31 -2.37 -16.12
N SER A 186 -2.09 -2.44 -15.03
CA SER A 186 -2.34 -3.69 -14.34
C SER A 186 -3.12 -4.63 -15.26
N VAL A 187 -2.56 -5.79 -15.56
CA VAL A 187 -3.29 -6.87 -16.23
C VAL A 187 -4.02 -7.65 -15.14
N GLN A 188 -5.33 -7.82 -15.30
CA GLN A 188 -6.11 -8.68 -14.41
C GLN A 188 -5.59 -10.11 -14.55
N ALA A 189 -5.22 -10.76 -13.45
CA ALA A 189 -4.91 -12.18 -13.49
C ALA A 189 -6.17 -12.92 -13.99
N ALA A 190 -6.05 -13.65 -15.10
CA ALA A 190 -7.09 -14.58 -15.50
C ALA A 190 -7.33 -15.56 -14.34
N ALA A 191 -8.59 -15.78 -13.99
CA ALA A 191 -8.93 -16.85 -13.06
C ALA A 191 -8.28 -18.15 -13.58
N ALA A 192 -7.56 -18.85 -12.72
CA ALA A 192 -6.91 -20.10 -13.09
C ALA A 192 -7.96 -21.04 -13.73
N PRO A 193 -7.70 -21.59 -14.93
CA PRO A 193 -8.61 -22.55 -15.53
C PRO A 193 -8.54 -23.84 -14.70
N GLY A 194 -9.54 -24.00 -13.84
CA GLY A 194 -9.67 -25.09 -12.88
C GLY A 194 -11.07 -25.14 -12.29
N ALA A 195 -12.08 -24.85 -13.10
CA ALA A 195 -13.45 -25.20 -12.83
C ALA A 195 -14.02 -25.71 -14.16
N GLU A 196 -13.98 -27.02 -14.32
CA GLU A 196 -14.58 -27.72 -15.45
C GLU A 196 -16.07 -27.35 -15.56
N GLN A 197 -16.44 -26.64 -16.63
CA GLN A 197 -17.77 -26.74 -17.19
C GLN A 197 -17.64 -26.88 -18.71
N HIS A 198 -18.14 -28.03 -19.16
CA HIS A 198 -18.16 -28.49 -20.54
C HIS A 198 -18.97 -27.56 -21.45
N GLY A 199 -18.41 -27.34 -22.65
CA GLY A 199 -19.18 -27.27 -23.89
C GLY A 199 -19.39 -25.89 -24.52
N ALA A 200 -18.59 -25.57 -25.53
CA ALA A 200 -19.02 -25.38 -26.92
C ALA A 200 -17.85 -24.85 -27.77
N VAL A 201 -17.42 -25.66 -28.72
CA VAL A 201 -16.44 -25.32 -29.76
C VAL A 201 -17.05 -24.33 -30.75
N ALA A 202 -16.37 -23.20 -30.97
CA ALA A 202 -16.58 -22.34 -32.12
C ALA A 202 -15.22 -22.11 -32.81
N THR A 203 -15.04 -22.76 -33.94
CA THR A 203 -13.96 -22.55 -34.89
C THR A 203 -14.12 -21.17 -35.52
N ALA A 204 -13.12 -20.29 -35.36
CA ALA A 204 -12.99 -19.08 -36.17
C ALA A 204 -11.64 -19.13 -36.88
N VAL A 205 -11.71 -19.26 -38.20
CA VAL A 205 -10.60 -19.03 -39.14
C VAL A 205 -10.50 -17.53 -39.40
N ASP A 206 -9.29 -16.97 -39.32
CA ASP A 206 -8.98 -15.65 -39.88
C ASP A 206 -7.91 -15.81 -40.96
N ASP A 207 -8.24 -15.26 -42.13
CA ASP A 207 -7.61 -15.50 -43.41
C ASP A 207 -6.68 -14.32 -43.70
N GLY A 208 -5.35 -14.48 -43.54
CA GLY A 208 -4.46 -13.34 -43.82
C GLY A 208 -2.96 -13.39 -43.55
N THR A 209 -2.35 -14.45 -43.01
CA THR A 209 -0.91 -14.38 -42.65
C THR A 209 -0.06 -15.64 -42.86
N GLY A 210 -0.58 -16.71 -43.48
CA GLY A 210 0.24 -17.86 -43.88
C GLY A 210 1.06 -18.50 -42.74
N THR A 211 0.53 -18.50 -41.51
CA THR A 211 1.16 -19.12 -40.33
C THR A 211 0.41 -20.42 -40.00
N VAL A 212 1.14 -21.53 -39.86
CA VAL A 212 0.57 -22.83 -39.42
C VAL A 212 0.79 -22.94 -37.91
N ILE A 213 -0.27 -23.18 -37.14
CA ILE A 213 -0.22 -23.42 -35.69
C ILE A 213 -0.26 -24.94 -35.48
N ASP A 214 0.72 -25.52 -34.78
CA ASP A 214 0.66 -26.92 -34.35
C ASP A 214 -0.17 -27.11 -33.07
N GLU A 215 -0.48 -28.35 -32.72
CA GLU A 215 -1.34 -28.74 -31.60
C GLU A 215 -0.84 -28.26 -30.22
N ASN A 216 0.38 -27.72 -30.12
CA ASN A 216 0.98 -27.19 -28.89
C ASN A 216 1.21 -25.66 -28.91
N GLY A 217 0.74 -24.95 -29.94
CA GLY A 217 0.61 -23.48 -29.93
C GLY A 217 1.92 -22.68 -30.03
N PHE A 218 3.01 -23.27 -30.52
CA PHE A 218 4.27 -22.54 -30.75
C PHE A 218 4.43 -22.09 -32.22
N ALA A 219 4.75 -20.82 -32.45
CA ALA A 219 5.02 -20.26 -33.77
C ALA A 219 6.53 -20.28 -34.10
N LEU A 220 6.90 -20.84 -35.26
CA LEU A 220 8.28 -20.88 -35.77
C LEU A 220 8.40 -20.09 -37.09
N PRO A 221 9.45 -19.25 -37.28
CA PRO A 221 9.67 -18.54 -38.53
C PRO A 221 10.14 -19.49 -39.64
N GLY A 222 9.42 -19.51 -40.77
CA GLY A 222 9.78 -20.30 -41.95
C GLY A 222 10.97 -19.71 -42.74
N PRO A 223 11.72 -20.54 -43.50
CA PRO A 223 12.94 -20.13 -44.20
C PRO A 223 12.66 -19.15 -45.35
N SER A 224 13.46 -18.09 -45.44
CA SER A 224 13.39 -17.03 -46.44
C SER A 224 13.89 -17.51 -47.81
N ALA A 225 13.04 -17.38 -48.85
CA ALA A 225 13.45 -17.55 -50.24
C ALA A 225 14.09 -16.26 -50.77
N HIS A 226 15.27 -16.41 -51.38
CA HIS A 226 16.06 -15.36 -52.02
C HIS A 226 15.42 -14.94 -53.37
N GLN A 227 15.46 -13.65 -53.69
CA GLN A 227 15.23 -13.13 -55.04
C GLN A 227 16.45 -12.31 -55.50
N PRO A 228 16.92 -12.50 -56.75
CA PRO A 228 18.17 -11.88 -57.24
C PRO A 228 18.04 -10.47 -57.81
N GLN A 229 19.20 -9.82 -57.76
CA GLN A 229 19.66 -8.48 -58.13
C GLN A 229 19.44 -8.04 -59.59
N GLN A 230 19.23 -6.74 -59.83
CA GLN A 230 19.47 -6.10 -61.13
C GLN A 230 20.06 -4.69 -60.97
N ALA A 231 21.00 -4.34 -61.86
CA ALA A 231 22.01 -3.30 -61.72
C ALA A 231 21.62 -1.89 -62.24
N ALA A 232 22.42 -0.89 -61.83
CA ALA A 232 22.34 0.56 -62.08
C ALA A 232 22.57 1.02 -63.54
N PRO A 233 22.43 2.33 -63.85
CA PRO A 233 23.62 3.20 -63.80
C PRO A 233 23.38 4.62 -63.22
N ALA A 234 24.51 5.33 -63.09
CA ALA A 234 24.80 6.49 -62.24
C ALA A 234 24.52 7.89 -62.82
N THR A 235 24.44 8.90 -61.94
CA THR A 235 24.95 10.26 -62.24
C THR A 235 25.36 11.07 -61.00
N ALA A 236 26.63 11.49 -61.04
CA ALA A 236 27.26 12.76 -60.62
C ALA A 236 27.16 13.32 -59.18
N ALA A 237 28.35 13.61 -58.66
CA ALA A 237 28.69 14.26 -57.40
C ALA A 237 28.82 15.78 -57.51
N ALA A 238 28.72 16.49 -56.38
CA ALA A 238 29.68 17.54 -55.98
C ALA A 238 29.58 17.86 -54.47
N PRO A 239 30.71 18.17 -53.80
CA PRO A 239 30.80 18.39 -52.36
C PRO A 239 30.76 19.89 -52.00
N ASN A 240 30.46 20.25 -50.75
CA ASN A 240 31.00 21.49 -50.21
C ASN A 240 31.30 21.41 -48.71
N SER A 241 32.40 22.05 -48.34
CA SER A 241 33.17 21.91 -47.11
C SER A 241 33.27 23.23 -46.33
N ALA A 242 33.25 23.10 -44.98
CA ALA A 242 33.90 23.95 -43.95
C ALA A 242 33.38 25.39 -43.72
N PRO A 243 33.77 26.11 -42.62
CA PRO A 243 34.58 25.73 -41.44
C PRO A 243 33.95 26.11 -40.06
N ALA A 244 34.73 25.80 -39.02
CA ALA A 244 34.51 25.97 -37.59
C ALA A 244 34.34 27.41 -37.08
N SER A 245 33.76 27.52 -35.87
CA SER A 245 34.07 28.59 -34.92
C SER A 245 34.01 28.06 -33.48
N GLN A 246 35.18 28.10 -32.83
CA GLN A 246 35.38 27.94 -31.39
C GLN A 246 34.76 29.10 -30.62
N ALA A 247 34.18 28.82 -29.44
CA ALA A 247 34.00 29.80 -28.38
C ALA A 247 34.13 29.12 -27.00
N THR A 248 35.27 29.40 -26.36
CA THR A 248 35.52 29.73 -24.94
C THR A 248 34.86 28.96 -23.78
N ALA A 249 35.74 28.53 -22.87
CA ALA A 249 35.58 27.80 -21.62
C ALA A 249 34.58 28.37 -20.58
N PRO A 250 34.22 27.53 -19.59
CA PRO A 250 34.41 27.94 -18.19
C PRO A 250 35.36 27.03 -17.39
N ALA A 251 35.89 27.66 -16.35
CA ALA A 251 36.88 27.24 -15.38
C ALA A 251 36.71 25.84 -14.76
N ALA A 252 37.88 25.26 -14.47
CA ALA A 252 38.12 24.01 -13.78
C ALA A 252 37.45 23.93 -12.39
N GLN A 253 36.66 22.88 -12.19
CA GLN A 253 36.55 22.20 -10.91
C GLN A 253 37.14 20.81 -11.10
N GLN A 254 38.09 20.47 -10.24
CA GLN A 254 38.92 19.27 -10.28
C GLN A 254 38.08 17.99 -10.49
N GLU A 255 38.18 17.41 -11.68
CA GLU A 255 37.77 16.02 -11.92
C GLU A 255 38.75 15.12 -11.15
N GLU A 256 38.36 14.76 -9.93
CA GLU A 256 38.88 13.55 -9.28
C GLU A 256 38.54 12.39 -10.23
N THR A 257 39.57 11.83 -10.88
CA THR A 257 39.39 10.73 -11.84
C THR A 257 38.66 9.58 -11.16
N LEU A 258 37.83 8.85 -11.92
CA LEU A 258 37.06 7.72 -11.40
C LEU A 258 37.94 6.71 -10.61
N GLU A 259 39.20 6.56 -11.01
CA GLU A 259 40.20 5.76 -10.29
C GLU A 259 40.60 6.35 -8.93
N ALA A 260 40.80 7.68 -8.82
CA ALA A 260 41.11 8.32 -7.56
C ALA A 260 39.95 8.19 -6.56
N LYS A 261 38.71 8.30 -7.07
CA LYS A 261 37.50 8.11 -6.28
C LYS A 261 37.35 6.65 -5.80
N LEU A 262 37.65 5.68 -6.67
CA LEU A 262 37.62 4.26 -6.29
C LEU A 262 38.65 3.96 -5.19
N ALA A 263 39.89 4.42 -5.36
CA ALA A 263 40.97 4.20 -4.39
C ALA A 263 40.66 4.82 -3.03
N ARG A 264 40.03 6.00 -3.00
CA ARG A 264 39.58 6.65 -1.77
C ARG A 264 38.47 5.87 -1.07
N LEU A 265 37.46 5.41 -1.80
CA LEU A 265 36.37 4.61 -1.23
C LEU A 265 36.86 3.26 -0.69
N GLU A 266 37.84 2.64 -1.34
CA GLU A 266 38.47 1.40 -0.84
C GLU A 266 39.29 1.62 0.44
N ALA A 267 40.02 2.74 0.52
CA ALA A 267 40.74 3.12 1.73
C ALA A 267 39.78 3.42 2.90
N GLU A 268 38.67 4.13 2.64
CA GLU A 268 37.66 4.46 3.65
C GLU A 268 36.93 3.22 4.16
N ASN A 269 36.56 2.28 3.28
CA ASN A 269 35.96 1.01 3.68
C ASN A 269 36.91 0.10 4.46
N SER A 270 38.21 0.14 4.16
CA SER A 270 39.21 -0.62 4.91
C SER A 270 39.38 -0.07 6.32
N ALA A 271 39.38 1.26 6.49
CA ALA A 271 39.44 1.90 7.80
C ALA A 271 38.21 1.61 8.67
N LEU A 272 37.02 1.47 8.06
CA LEU A 272 35.78 1.15 8.77
C LEU A 272 35.64 -0.32 9.17
N LYS A 273 36.38 -1.24 8.53
CA LYS A 273 36.39 -2.67 8.90
C LYS A 273 37.06 -2.92 10.26
N ASP A 274 38.03 -2.11 10.64
CA ASP A 274 38.77 -2.25 11.90
C ASP A 274 38.18 -1.43 13.06
N ALA A 275 37.16 -0.59 12.80
CA ALA A 275 36.43 0.17 13.81
C ALA A 275 35.20 -0.58 14.38
N GLY A 276 35.15 -1.91 14.18
CA GLY A 276 34.14 -2.80 14.74
C GLY A 276 34.13 -2.74 16.27
N SER A 277 33.14 -2.03 16.79
CA SER A 277 32.86 -1.84 18.21
C SER A 277 32.78 -3.18 18.97
N ALA A 278 33.47 -3.21 20.11
CA ALA A 278 33.50 -4.31 21.06
C ALA A 278 32.11 -4.57 21.67
N ILE A 279 31.40 -5.58 21.17
CA ILE A 279 30.44 -6.35 21.96
C ILE A 279 30.95 -7.78 21.99
N GLY A 280 31.81 -8.02 22.98
CA GLY A 280 32.54 -9.27 23.13
C GLY A 280 33.47 -9.24 24.34
N THR A 281 32.99 -8.71 25.46
CA THR A 281 33.58 -9.01 26.77
C THR A 281 32.74 -10.11 27.41
N PRO A 282 33.34 -11.24 27.84
CA PRO A 282 32.60 -12.30 28.48
C PRO A 282 32.15 -11.80 29.86
N PHE A 283 30.85 -11.58 30.01
CA PHE A 283 30.25 -11.53 31.34
C PHE A 283 30.52 -12.86 32.03
N ALA A 284 31.19 -12.80 33.18
CA ALA A 284 31.26 -13.91 34.12
C ALA A 284 29.84 -14.23 34.57
N LEU A 285 29.21 -15.21 33.92
CA LEU A 285 27.98 -15.83 34.38
C LEU A 285 28.35 -16.89 35.40
N THR A 286 28.27 -16.51 36.68
CA THR A 286 27.88 -17.44 37.73
C THR A 286 26.60 -18.14 37.28
N ALA A 287 26.68 -19.45 37.08
CA ALA A 287 25.58 -20.28 36.61
C ALA A 287 24.35 -20.19 37.54
N PRO A 288 23.15 -19.93 37.01
CA PRO A 288 21.94 -20.54 37.51
C PRO A 288 21.61 -21.78 36.67
N ALA A 289 21.22 -22.85 37.38
CA ALA A 289 21.05 -24.21 36.91
C ALA A 289 20.15 -24.36 35.67
N SER A 290 20.51 -25.32 34.81
CA SER A 290 19.72 -25.77 33.68
C SER A 290 18.34 -26.32 34.13
N PRO A 291 17.25 -26.02 33.40
CA PRO A 291 15.88 -26.39 33.77
C PRO A 291 15.52 -27.85 33.46
N TRP A 292 16.50 -28.76 33.46
CA TRP A 292 16.31 -30.19 33.18
C TRP A 292 16.94 -31.06 34.26
N SER A 293 16.82 -30.63 35.52
CA SER A 293 17.18 -31.43 36.69
C SER A 293 15.97 -31.51 37.60
N ASP A 294 15.31 -32.67 37.52
CA ASP A 294 14.24 -33.11 38.40
C ASP A 294 14.82 -33.35 39.80
N ASP A 295 14.36 -32.57 40.78
CA ASP A 295 14.50 -32.89 42.20
C ASP A 295 13.11 -32.78 42.82
N SER A 296 12.38 -33.90 42.78
CA SER A 296 11.18 -34.11 43.57
C SER A 296 11.57 -34.87 44.85
N PRO A 297 11.36 -34.31 46.05
CA PRO A 297 11.59 -35.05 47.27
C PRO A 297 10.46 -36.06 47.53
N ALA A 298 10.86 -37.18 48.12
CA ALA A 298 10.06 -38.34 48.46
C ALA A 298 8.70 -38.02 49.11
N GLY A 299 7.65 -38.58 48.52
CA GLY A 299 6.30 -38.68 49.08
C GLY A 299 5.63 -39.94 48.54
N GLU A 300 5.66 -40.98 49.36
CA GLU A 300 4.75 -42.14 49.44
C GLU A 300 4.17 -42.78 48.16
N THR A 301 4.53 -44.05 48.03
CA THR A 301 3.95 -45.11 47.21
C THR A 301 2.42 -45.14 47.13
N ALA A 302 1.89 -45.09 45.92
CA ALA A 302 0.65 -45.77 45.54
C ALA A 302 0.82 -46.32 44.10
N GLY A 303 0.53 -47.61 43.91
CA GLY A 303 0.50 -48.29 42.61
C GLY A 303 -0.46 -47.61 41.62
N ILE A 304 -0.47 -47.96 40.33
CA ILE A 304 -0.85 -49.28 39.82
C ILE A 304 -0.24 -49.49 38.42
N THR A 305 0.20 -50.73 38.21
CA THR A 305 0.60 -51.45 36.99
C THR A 305 -0.20 -51.18 35.71
N TYR A 306 0.52 -51.13 34.58
CA TYR A 306 0.00 -51.26 33.22
C TYR A 306 -0.18 -52.74 32.85
N GLN A 307 -1.36 -53.12 32.37
CA GLN A 307 -1.63 -54.39 31.68
C GLN A 307 -2.22 -54.08 30.30
N GLY A 308 -1.55 -54.58 29.26
CA GLY A 308 -2.08 -54.70 27.88
C GLY A 308 -2.01 -53.44 27.05
#